data_AF-A0A2V9SGG4-F1
#
_entry.id   AF-A0A2V9SGG4-F1
#
_cell.length_a   1.000
_cell.length_b   1.000
_cell.length_c   1.000
_cell.angle_alpha   90.00
_cell.angle_beta   90.00
_cell.angle_gamma   90.00
#
_symmetry.space_group_name_H-M   'P 1'
#
loop_
_entity.id
_entity.type
_entity.pdbx_description
1 polymer ?
#
loop_
_entity_poly.entity_id
_entity_poly.type
_entity_poly.pdbx_seq_one_letter_code
_entity_poly.pdbx_strand_id
1 'polypeptide(L)'
;MRQYVLFVVLLVSCASGCAQSTTPAVQANFSREIASLWQDSGPATPQTAGTSDGLDVRLPLESQSVRFAVIGDSGTGEREQYEVAQKMEAYRKRVGFDFVIMLGDNIYGGHDPKDFTKKFEQPYQPLLDSGVKFYAALGNHDDPDIERLYKPFNMNGARYYTFKRGDVSFFVLD
;
A
#
# COMPACT_ATOMS: atom_id res chain seq x y z
N MET A 1 22.88 -5.95 -14.16
CA MET A 1 22.50 -5.08 -13.02
C MET A 1 21.17 -5.59 -12.50
N ARG A 2 21.05 -5.95 -11.21
CA ARG A 2 19.82 -6.50 -10.64
C ARG A 2 19.02 -5.38 -9.99
N GLN A 3 17.73 -5.31 -10.30
CA GLN A 3 16.77 -4.43 -9.66
C GLN A 3 15.83 -5.29 -8.81
N TYR A 4 15.45 -4.80 -7.64
CA TYR A 4 14.55 -5.49 -6.72
C TYR A 4 13.25 -4.69 -6.58
N VAL A 5 12.11 -5.38 -6.66
CA VAL A 5 10.79 -4.83 -6.34
C VAL A 5 10.48 -5.19 -4.90
N LEU A 6 10.23 -4.19 -4.06
CA LEU A 6 10.03 -4.40 -2.64
C LEU A 6 8.63 -3.97 -2.20
N PHE A 7 7.87 -4.92 -1.67
CA PHE A 7 6.51 -4.73 -1.16
C PHE A 7 6.52 -4.53 0.35
N VAL A 8 5.97 -3.41 0.83
CA VAL A 8 5.52 -3.30 2.22
C VAL A 8 4.00 -3.44 2.20
N VAL A 9 3.54 -4.65 2.48
CA VAL A 9 2.11 -4.96 2.64
C VAL A 9 1.73 -4.69 4.09
N LEU A 10 1.00 -3.61 4.34
CA LEU A 10 0.35 -3.40 5.63
C LEU A 10 -1.12 -3.86 5.49
N LEU A 11 -1.35 -5.15 5.66
CA LEU A 11 -2.71 -5.71 5.71
C LEU A 11 -3.37 -5.29 7.03
N VAL A 12 -4.38 -4.44 6.94
CA VAL A 12 -5.33 -4.24 8.03
C VAL A 12 -6.33 -5.39 7.95
N SER A 13 -6.07 -6.46 8.70
CA SER A 13 -7.07 -7.50 8.87
C SER A 13 -8.11 -6.96 9.85
N CYS A 14 -9.32 -6.71 9.38
CA CYS A 14 -10.46 -6.44 10.24
C CYS A 14 -10.72 -7.71 11.06
N ALA A 15 -10.30 -7.72 12.33
CA ALA A 15 -10.57 -8.82 13.24
C ALA A 15 -12.04 -8.74 13.69
N SER A 16 -12.95 -9.11 12.81
CA SER A 16 -14.33 -9.44 13.15
C SER A 16 -14.88 -10.47 12.18
N GLY A 17 -14.63 -11.74 12.52
CA GLY A 17 -15.59 -12.82 12.32
C GLY A 17 -15.93 -13.19 10.87
N CYS A 18 -14.98 -13.77 10.14
CA CYS A 18 -15.29 -14.86 9.21
C CYS A 18 -14.09 -15.81 9.14
N ALA A 19 -14.21 -16.96 9.81
CA ALA A 19 -13.27 -18.06 9.66
C ALA A 19 -13.42 -18.63 8.23
N GLN A 20 -12.56 -18.20 7.30
CA GLN A 20 -12.42 -18.89 6.03
C GLN A 20 -11.48 -20.08 6.21
N SER A 21 -12.08 -21.25 6.20
CA SER A 21 -11.45 -22.56 6.18
C SER A 21 -10.67 -22.77 4.90
N THR A 22 -9.43 -22.29 4.87
CA THR A 22 -8.45 -22.74 3.87
C THR A 22 -7.70 -23.94 4.44
N THR A 23 -7.74 -25.06 3.72
CA THR A 23 -7.02 -26.27 4.11
C THR A 23 -5.51 -26.01 4.14
N PRO A 24 -4.76 -26.58 5.11
CA PRO A 24 -3.32 -26.35 5.29
C PRO A 24 -2.45 -26.51 4.02
N ALA A 25 -2.91 -27.30 3.06
CA ALA A 25 -2.24 -27.54 1.79
C ALA A 25 -2.18 -26.31 0.86
N VAL A 26 -3.21 -25.45 0.86
CA VAL A 26 -3.25 -24.26 -0.01
C VAL A 26 -2.27 -23.19 0.49
N GLN A 27 -2.20 -23.01 1.81
CA GLN A 27 -1.25 -22.10 2.46
C GLN A 27 0.21 -22.56 2.30
N ALA A 28 0.45 -23.88 2.35
CA ALA A 28 1.77 -24.47 2.15
C ALA A 28 2.25 -24.36 0.69
N ASN A 29 1.35 -24.52 -0.29
CA ASN A 29 1.70 -24.42 -1.71
C ASN A 29 2.01 -22.99 -2.13
N PHE A 30 1.22 -22.00 -1.67
CA PHE A 30 1.50 -20.59 -1.93
C PHE A 30 2.86 -20.15 -1.35
N SER A 31 3.19 -20.66 -0.16
CA SER A 31 4.47 -20.38 0.51
C SER A 31 5.68 -20.97 -0.23
N ARG A 32 5.51 -22.13 -0.89
CA ARG A 32 6.57 -22.78 -1.69
C ARG A 32 6.77 -22.11 -3.04
N GLU A 33 5.70 -21.67 -3.68
CA GLU A 33 5.76 -21.00 -4.98
C GLU A 33 6.42 -19.63 -4.84
N ILE A 34 6.05 -18.87 -3.80
CA ILE A 34 6.74 -17.62 -3.43
C ILE A 34 8.21 -17.90 -3.12
N ALA A 35 8.54 -18.90 -2.30
CA ALA A 35 9.93 -19.23 -1.95
C ALA A 35 10.80 -19.58 -3.18
N SER A 36 10.23 -20.21 -4.21
CA SER A 36 10.96 -20.52 -5.45
C SER A 36 11.29 -19.27 -6.28
N LEU A 37 10.44 -18.24 -6.23
CA LEU A 37 10.67 -16.95 -6.88
C LEU A 37 11.82 -16.14 -6.23
N TRP A 38 12.25 -16.51 -5.02
CA TRP A 38 13.41 -15.90 -4.33
C TRP A 38 14.72 -16.66 -4.52
N GLN A 39 14.71 -17.89 -5.07
CA GLN A 39 15.93 -18.68 -5.26
C GLN A 39 16.77 -18.23 -6.46
N ASP A 40 16.13 -17.67 -7.51
CA ASP A 40 16.85 -17.13 -8.67
C ASP A 40 17.47 -15.76 -8.40
N SER A 41 17.00 -15.04 -7.39
CA SER A 41 17.60 -13.82 -6.87
C SER A 41 18.66 -14.15 -5.79
N GLY A 42 19.82 -14.67 -6.23
CA GLY A 42 21.05 -14.76 -5.43
C GLY A 42 21.25 -13.63 -4.39
N PRO A 43 21.92 -13.93 -3.26
CA PRO A 43 21.63 -13.32 -1.96
C PRO A 43 21.83 -11.80 -1.99
N ALA A 44 20.74 -11.06 -1.83
CA ALA A 44 20.81 -9.67 -1.43
C ALA A 44 21.20 -9.64 0.06
N THR A 45 22.34 -9.02 0.37
CA THR A 45 22.78 -8.83 1.76
C THR A 45 21.72 -7.97 2.47
N PRO A 46 21.09 -8.45 3.56
CA PRO A 46 20.14 -7.65 4.32
C PRO A 46 20.87 -6.43 4.88
N GLN A 47 20.60 -5.24 4.35
CA GLN A 47 21.14 -4.01 4.90
C GLN A 47 20.19 -3.55 6.00
N THR A 48 20.58 -3.79 7.25
CA THR A 48 19.83 -3.37 8.44
C THR A 48 19.78 -1.85 8.50
N ALA A 49 18.62 -1.25 8.25
CA ALA A 49 18.37 0.12 8.68
C ALA A 49 18.29 0.13 10.22
N GLY A 50 19.09 1.00 10.85
CA GLY A 50 19.33 0.99 12.30
C GLY A 50 18.07 1.01 13.19
N THR A 51 18.19 0.33 14.33
CA THR A 51 17.13 -0.09 15.27
C THR A 51 16.61 1.00 16.22
N SER A 52 16.63 2.29 15.87
CA SER A 52 16.37 3.35 16.86
C SER A 52 14.89 3.60 17.21
N ASP A 53 13.92 2.98 16.52
CA ASP A 53 12.45 3.13 16.80
C ASP A 53 11.70 1.79 16.94
N GLY A 54 12.38 0.67 17.15
CA GLY A 54 11.71 -0.64 17.35
C GLY A 54 11.09 -1.28 16.08
N LEU A 55 11.18 -0.65 14.91
CA LEU A 55 10.85 -1.28 13.63
C LEU A 55 12.07 -2.07 13.10
N ASP A 56 12.02 -3.40 13.15
CA ASP A 56 13.03 -4.29 12.54
C ASP A 56 12.78 -4.42 11.04
N VAL A 57 13.35 -3.49 10.26
CA VAL A 57 13.25 -3.49 8.79
C VAL A 57 14.40 -4.31 8.21
N ARG A 58 14.11 -5.54 7.77
CA ARG A 58 15.07 -6.46 7.12
C ARG A 58 14.87 -6.52 5.61
N LEU A 59 14.85 -5.36 4.98
CA LEU A 59 14.63 -5.25 3.53
C LEU A 59 15.93 -4.84 2.83
N PRO A 60 16.25 -5.37 1.64
CA PRO A 60 17.38 -4.88 0.85
C PRO A 60 17.05 -3.47 0.32
N LEU A 61 17.51 -2.44 1.03
CA LEU A 61 17.28 -1.02 0.70
C LEU A 61 18.28 -0.49 -0.33
N GLU A 62 18.48 -1.25 -1.41
CA GLU A 62 19.36 -0.85 -2.51
C GLU A 62 18.90 0.47 -3.16
N SER A 63 19.85 1.28 -3.61
CA SER A 63 19.59 2.65 -4.09
C SER A 63 18.63 2.74 -5.29
N GLN A 64 18.52 1.67 -6.09
CA GLN A 64 17.66 1.60 -7.27
C GLN A 64 16.37 0.80 -7.04
N SER A 65 16.08 0.42 -5.79
CA SER A 65 14.84 -0.28 -5.47
C SER A 65 13.63 0.63 -5.63
N VAL A 66 12.59 0.11 -6.28
CA VAL A 66 11.26 0.73 -6.27
C VAL A 66 10.58 0.38 -4.95
N ARG A 67 10.17 1.40 -4.20
CA ARG A 67 9.63 1.24 -2.83
C ARG A 67 8.29 1.95 -2.74
N PHE A 68 7.28 1.21 -2.32
CA PHE A 68 5.91 1.71 -2.17
C PHE A 68 5.22 0.98 -1.02
N ALA A 69 4.18 1.62 -0.48
CA ALA A 69 3.25 0.96 0.42
C ALA A 69 1.98 0.53 -0.33
N VAL A 70 1.25 -0.40 0.25
CA VAL A 70 -0.05 -0.84 -0.26
C VAL A 70 -1.06 -0.79 0.88
N ILE A 71 -2.24 -0.23 0.62
CA ILE A 71 -3.39 -0.19 1.53
C ILE A 71 -4.67 -0.53 0.77
N GLY A 72 -5.69 -0.98 1.48
CA GLY A 72 -7.05 -1.16 0.97
C GLY A 72 -8.02 -1.00 2.13
N ASP A 73 -9.32 -0.98 1.85
CA ASP A 73 -10.37 -0.92 2.87
C ASP A 73 -10.12 0.22 3.86
N SER A 74 -9.82 1.38 3.29
CA SER A 74 -9.47 2.60 4.00
C SER A 74 -10.60 3.61 3.91
N GLY A 75 -10.53 4.71 4.66
CA GLY A 75 -11.52 5.77 4.53
C GLY A 75 -12.74 5.65 5.43
N THR A 76 -12.58 5.11 6.63
CA THR A 76 -13.58 5.26 7.69
C THR A 76 -13.44 6.63 8.40
N GLY A 77 -12.24 7.19 8.42
CA GLY A 77 -11.87 8.36 9.22
C GLY A 77 -11.86 8.07 10.73
N GLU A 78 -11.80 6.78 11.12
CA GLU A 78 -11.80 6.33 12.51
C GLU A 78 -10.37 6.13 13.04
N ARG A 79 -10.26 5.98 14.36
CA ARG A 79 -8.97 5.95 15.08
C ARG A 79 -8.00 4.92 14.50
N GLU A 80 -8.49 3.74 14.15
CA GLU A 80 -7.73 2.63 13.59
C GLU A 80 -7.03 3.04 12.29
N GLN A 81 -7.69 3.83 11.44
CA GLN A 81 -7.09 4.35 10.21
C GLN A 81 -5.93 5.32 10.50
N TYR A 82 -6.05 6.18 11.52
CA TYR A 82 -4.97 7.06 11.95
C TYR A 82 -3.78 6.28 12.51
N GLU A 83 -4.03 5.21 13.28
CA GLU A 83 -2.96 4.34 13.80
C GLU A 83 -2.19 3.63 12.68
N VAL A 84 -2.91 3.21 11.63
CA VAL A 84 -2.30 2.66 10.40
C VAL A 84 -1.47 3.72 9.69
N ALA A 85 -2.00 4.93 9.50
CA ALA A 85 -1.29 6.02 8.85
C ALA A 85 -0.01 6.42 9.60
N GLN A 86 -0.04 6.43 10.94
CA GLN A 86 1.14 6.66 11.78
C GLN A 86 2.20 5.58 11.57
N LYS A 87 1.81 4.31 11.50
CA LYS A 87 2.73 3.21 11.19
C LYS A 87 3.31 3.36 9.79
N MET A 88 2.49 3.68 8.79
CA MET A 88 2.96 3.92 7.43
C MET A 88 4.01 5.03 7.39
N GLU A 89 3.80 6.15 8.08
CA GLU A 89 4.78 7.24 8.15
C GLU A 89 6.08 6.82 8.86
N ALA A 90 5.98 6.04 9.94
CA ALA A 90 7.16 5.49 10.61
C ALA A 90 7.97 4.58 9.67
N TYR A 91 7.30 3.71 8.92
CA TYR A 91 7.95 2.89 7.89
C TYR A 91 8.50 3.74 6.74
N ARG A 92 7.80 4.79 6.30
CA ARG A 92 8.26 5.69 5.23
C ARG A 92 9.60 6.31 5.58
N LYS A 93 9.76 6.80 6.81
CA LYS A 93 11.03 7.40 7.29
C LYS A 93 12.21 6.42 7.28
N ARG A 94 11.96 5.11 7.40
CA ARG A 94 13.00 4.07 7.42
C ARG A 94 13.25 3.45 6.04
N VAL A 95 12.18 3.12 5.33
CA VAL A 95 12.20 2.42 4.04
C VAL A 95 12.39 3.40 2.90
N GLY A 96 11.81 4.61 2.97
CA GLY A 96 11.92 5.65 1.95
C GLY A 96 11.03 5.43 0.73
N PHE A 97 9.78 4.98 0.92
CA PHE A 97 8.79 4.95 -0.17
C PHE A 97 8.21 6.34 -0.44
N ASP A 98 7.83 6.59 -1.69
CA ASP A 98 7.32 7.88 -2.19
C ASP A 98 5.93 7.78 -2.84
N PHE A 99 5.35 6.58 -2.92
CA PHE A 99 3.96 6.38 -3.31
C PHE A 99 3.29 5.21 -2.59
N VAL A 100 1.96 5.20 -2.65
CA VAL A 100 1.06 4.19 -2.08
C VAL A 100 0.12 3.71 -3.17
N ILE A 101 -0.12 2.40 -3.24
CA ILE A 101 -1.22 1.81 -4.03
C ILE A 101 -2.42 1.62 -3.10
N MET A 102 -3.60 2.13 -3.48
CA MET A 102 -4.86 1.86 -2.79
C MET A 102 -5.63 0.79 -3.56
N LEU A 103 -6.03 -0.28 -2.88
CA LEU A 103 -6.63 -1.48 -3.48
C LEU A 103 -8.16 -1.39 -3.66
N GLY A 104 -8.73 -0.20 -3.51
CA GLY A 104 -10.18 0.02 -3.50
C GLY A 104 -10.73 0.13 -2.09
N ASP A 105 -12.01 0.50 -2.02
CA ASP A 105 -12.71 0.89 -0.81
C ASP A 105 -11.92 1.99 -0.11
N ASN A 106 -11.85 3.14 -0.78
CA ASN A 106 -11.06 4.30 -0.38
C ASN A 106 -11.86 5.27 0.50
N ILE A 107 -13.19 5.31 0.35
CA ILE A 107 -14.10 6.17 1.11
C ILE A 107 -15.39 5.42 1.46
N TYR A 108 -15.65 5.20 2.75
CA TYR A 108 -16.90 4.59 3.20
C TYR A 108 -17.98 5.63 3.52
N GLY A 109 -19.20 5.44 2.98
CA GLY A 109 -20.38 6.25 3.34
C GLY A 109 -20.56 7.47 2.43
N GLY A 110 -20.49 8.69 2.99
CA GLY A 110 -20.59 9.91 2.18
C GLY A 110 -19.36 10.20 1.33
N HIS A 111 -19.56 10.82 0.16
CA HIS A 111 -18.52 11.25 -0.79
C HIS A 111 -18.56 12.77 -1.05
N ASP A 112 -19.00 13.57 -0.06
CA ASP A 112 -18.90 15.03 -0.12
C ASP A 112 -17.43 15.47 0.06
N PRO A 113 -17.02 16.69 -0.33
CA PRO A 113 -15.66 17.19 -0.08
C PRO A 113 -15.17 17.05 1.38
N LYS A 114 -16.06 17.23 2.36
CA LYS A 114 -15.74 17.04 3.79
C LYS A 114 -15.38 15.59 4.14
N ASP A 115 -15.93 14.62 3.42
CA ASP A 115 -15.68 13.19 3.63
C ASP A 115 -14.26 12.85 3.17
N PHE A 116 -13.83 13.36 2.01
CA PHE A 116 -12.44 13.22 1.57
C PHE A 116 -11.45 13.84 2.56
N THR A 117 -11.76 15.04 3.07
CA THR A 117 -10.92 15.66 4.10
C THR A 117 -10.82 14.79 5.35
N LYS A 118 -11.95 14.32 5.88
CA LYS A 118 -12.00 13.53 7.12
C LYS A 118 -11.41 12.12 6.95
N LYS A 119 -11.65 11.46 5.83
CA LYS A 119 -11.40 10.02 5.63
C LYS A 119 -10.11 9.75 4.86
N PHE A 120 -9.54 10.75 4.20
CA PHE A 120 -8.29 10.60 3.47
C PHE A 120 -7.25 11.66 3.85
N GLU A 121 -7.59 12.96 3.70
CA GLU A 121 -6.58 14.01 3.84
C GLU A 121 -6.05 14.09 5.28
N GLN A 122 -6.93 14.06 6.29
CA GLN A 122 -6.52 14.16 7.70
C GLN A 122 -5.77 12.91 8.20
N PRO A 123 -6.23 11.66 7.97
CA PRO A 123 -5.49 10.47 8.39
C PRO A 123 -4.09 10.40 7.77
N TYR A 124 -3.97 10.72 6.48
CA TYR A 124 -2.72 10.58 5.73
C TYR A 124 -1.93 11.88 5.57
N GLN A 125 -2.31 12.96 6.28
CA GLN A 125 -1.66 14.26 6.19
C GLN A 125 -0.13 14.19 6.27
N PRO A 126 0.50 13.43 7.21
CA PRO A 126 1.96 13.36 7.29
C PRO A 126 2.62 12.78 6.01
N LEU A 127 1.96 11.83 5.35
CA LEU A 127 2.42 11.24 4.10
C LEU A 127 2.24 12.25 2.95
N LEU A 128 1.09 12.92 2.89
CA LEU A 128 0.78 13.94 1.87
C LEU A 128 1.73 15.13 1.95
N ASP A 129 1.99 15.65 3.15
CA ASP A 129 2.96 16.73 3.41
C ASP A 129 4.39 16.32 3.02
N SER A 130 4.69 15.02 3.10
CA SER A 130 5.96 14.43 2.64
C SER A 130 6.01 14.18 1.13
N GLY A 131 4.97 14.56 0.38
CA GLY A 131 4.88 14.44 -1.07
C GLY A 131 4.50 13.05 -1.58
N VAL A 132 4.11 12.13 -0.69
CA VAL A 132 3.72 10.76 -1.07
C VAL A 132 2.48 10.79 -1.96
N LYS A 133 2.54 10.09 -3.11
CA LYS A 133 1.42 9.97 -4.05
C LYS A 133 0.57 8.74 -3.76
N PHE A 134 -0.75 8.86 -3.84
CA PHE A 134 -1.68 7.73 -3.70
C PHE A 134 -2.27 7.38 -5.06
N TYR A 135 -2.13 6.13 -5.48
CA TYR A 135 -2.66 5.60 -6.73
C TYR A 135 -3.79 4.63 -6.40
N ALA A 136 -5.03 5.08 -6.57
CA ALA A 136 -6.20 4.29 -6.18
C ALA A 136 -6.73 3.40 -7.31
N ALA A 137 -7.14 2.18 -6.96
CA ALA A 137 -8.20 1.43 -7.61
C ALA A 137 -9.55 1.80 -6.98
N LEU A 138 -10.65 1.44 -7.64
CA LEU A 138 -12.00 1.58 -7.08
C LEU A 138 -12.47 0.22 -6.57
N GLY A 139 -13.06 0.22 -5.38
CA GLY A 139 -13.74 -0.91 -4.77
C GLY A 139 -15.26 -0.80 -4.90
N ASN A 140 -15.98 -1.72 -4.28
CA ASN A 140 -17.44 -1.76 -4.37
C ASN A 140 -18.14 -0.71 -3.49
N HIS A 141 -17.42 -0.10 -2.53
CA HIS A 141 -17.96 0.99 -1.72
C HIS A 141 -17.68 2.38 -2.30
N ASP A 142 -16.85 2.47 -3.33
CA ASP A 142 -16.43 3.73 -3.90
C ASP A 142 -17.43 4.27 -4.92
N ASP A 143 -17.51 5.60 -5.05
CA ASP A 143 -18.29 6.25 -6.11
C ASP A 143 -17.40 6.51 -7.34
N PRO A 144 -17.56 5.75 -8.45
CA PRO A 144 -16.69 5.88 -9.61
C PRO A 144 -16.85 7.23 -10.32
N ASP A 145 -17.97 7.94 -10.19
CA ASP A 145 -18.15 9.24 -10.84
C ASP A 145 -17.54 10.39 -10.05
N ILE A 146 -17.32 10.20 -8.75
CA ILE A 146 -16.71 11.19 -7.88
C ILE A 146 -15.22 10.91 -7.68
N GLU A 147 -14.85 9.70 -7.28
CA GLU A 147 -13.51 9.38 -6.79
C GLU A 147 -12.45 9.35 -7.88
N ARG A 148 -12.79 8.91 -9.09
CA ARG A 148 -11.84 8.98 -10.22
C ARG A 148 -11.43 10.42 -10.56
N LEU A 149 -12.26 11.40 -10.20
CA LEU A 149 -12.00 12.82 -10.42
C LEU A 149 -11.26 13.47 -9.23
N TYR A 150 -11.15 12.78 -8.11
CA TYR A 150 -10.46 13.27 -6.93
C TYR A 150 -8.95 13.25 -7.14
N LYS A 151 -8.36 14.44 -7.35
CA LYS A 151 -6.96 14.62 -7.77
C LYS A 151 -5.95 13.86 -6.89
N PRO A 152 -6.07 13.83 -5.55
CA PRO A 152 -5.11 13.12 -4.71
C PRO A 152 -5.02 11.61 -4.94
N PHE A 153 -6.02 10.97 -5.57
CA PHE A 153 -6.00 9.54 -5.92
C PHE A 153 -5.24 9.22 -7.21
N ASN A 154 -4.76 10.24 -7.92
CA ASN A 154 -3.92 10.11 -9.12
C ASN A 154 -4.51 9.22 -10.24
N MET A 155 -5.84 9.06 -10.28
CA MET A 155 -6.57 8.30 -11.30
C MET A 155 -6.79 9.09 -12.61
N ASN A 156 -6.65 10.42 -12.56
CA ASN A 156 -6.82 11.34 -13.69
C ASN A 156 -8.14 11.14 -14.47
N GLY A 157 -9.22 10.83 -13.77
CA GLY A 157 -10.54 10.63 -14.35
C GLY A 157 -10.76 9.28 -15.02
N ALA A 158 -9.76 8.37 -15.01
CA ALA A 158 -9.87 7.04 -15.57
C ALA A 158 -10.33 6.01 -14.52
N ARG A 159 -11.02 4.96 -14.97
CA ARG A 159 -11.44 3.83 -14.11
C ARG A 159 -10.34 2.79 -13.93
N TYR A 160 -9.57 2.56 -14.99
CA TYR A 160 -8.37 1.73 -15.00
C TYR A 160 -7.24 2.51 -15.66
N TYR A 161 -6.01 2.30 -15.19
CA TYR A 161 -4.86 3.02 -15.70
C TYR A 161 -3.56 2.28 -15.42
N THR A 162 -2.50 2.74 -16.08
CA THR A 162 -1.16 2.20 -15.89
C THR A 162 -0.18 3.32 -15.62
N PHE A 163 0.84 3.03 -14.83
CA PHE A 163 1.99 3.93 -14.66
C PHE A 163 3.26 3.12 -14.42
N LYS A 164 4.42 3.81 -14.52
CA LYS A 164 5.74 3.21 -14.32
C LYS A 164 6.50 3.87 -13.19
N ARG A 165 7.36 3.08 -12.55
CA ARG A 165 8.42 3.51 -11.62
C ARG A 165 9.64 2.64 -11.85
N GLY A 166 10.74 3.25 -12.29
CA GLY A 166 11.89 2.48 -12.79
C GLY A 166 11.45 1.48 -13.85
N ASP A 167 11.88 0.22 -13.71
CA ASP A 167 11.52 -0.86 -14.63
C ASP A 167 10.23 -1.62 -14.23
N VAL A 168 9.48 -1.10 -13.26
CA VAL A 168 8.21 -1.69 -12.78
C VAL A 168 7.04 -0.99 -13.45
N SER A 169 6.12 -1.78 -14.02
CA SER A 169 4.84 -1.31 -14.55
C SER A 169 3.71 -1.73 -13.62
N PHE A 170 2.86 -0.77 -13.27
CA PHE A 170 1.68 -0.97 -12.45
C PHE A 170 0.43 -0.92 -13.33
N PHE A 171 -0.45 -1.90 -13.15
CA PHE A 171 -1.75 -1.98 -13.80
C PHE A 171 -2.80 -1.90 -12.71
N VAL A 172 -3.57 -0.81 -12.70
CA VAL A 172 -4.61 -0.54 -11.70
C VAL A 172 -5.95 -0.75 -12.38
N LEU A 173 -6.74 -1.68 -11.85
CA LEU A 173 -7.99 -2.17 -12.43
C LEU A 173 -9.14 -1.87 -11.47
N ASP A 174 -10.33 -1.70 -12.03
CA ASP A 174 -11.65 -1.55 -11.39
C ASP A 174 -12.51 -2.71 -11.89
#